data_AF-A0A349TX27-F1
#
_entry.id   AF-A0A349TX27-F1
#
_cell.length_a   1.000
_cell.length_b   1.000
_cell.length_c   1.000
_cell.angle_alpha   90.00
_cell.angle_beta   90.00
_cell.angle_gamma   90.00
#
_symmetry.space_group_name_H-M   'P 1'
#
loop_
_entity.id
_entity.type
_entity.pdbx_description
1 polymer ?
#
loop_
_entity_poly.entity_id
_entity_poly.type
_entity_poly.pdbx_seq_one_letter_code
_entity_poly.pdbx_strand_id
1 'polypeptide(L)'
;MPRRTAHFFLSILAAAILLSAGSFALARMQATIRMLQEDNAFLAQALQKKQDRLDLAKKRDVIQNLGTRYWFEQPPMFIFRERFVPWSTFTRFLPEHIDASRLKPLIAGRFFPIFDASGASSSPTASAEGIHFPSDGEYGLYTSLGTFRILIQDPQASRDDALMAIARFVARNTVHSNADHAQIMDQELRRVLMGKLFLSDQPLALWCAESSMILSDVLRAMGYETRILSLDGPRYGGHGVLEAYFPDRKKWGMLDTDYGTFLADAESGTILSMKEAAERLAKDPAQVSTGFLAHKKTLDSAFNLTAYTPHFVWRTENLGGPMTTPDAYPDMMQDLSARISVFKIRKQPPQ
;
A
#
# COMPACT_ATOMS: atom_id res chain seq x y z
N MET A 1 -1.23 -19.45 97.03
CA MET A 1 -1.96 -19.11 95.79
C MET A 1 -1.07 -19.34 94.54
N PRO A 2 -0.93 -20.56 93.98
CA PRO A 2 -0.11 -20.77 92.76
C PRO A 2 -0.91 -21.22 91.53
N ARG A 3 -2.25 -21.31 91.58
CA ARG A 3 -3.07 -21.81 90.46
C ARG A 3 -3.47 -20.76 89.41
N ARG A 4 -3.28 -19.45 89.67
CA ARG A 4 -3.71 -18.38 88.75
C ARG A 4 -2.67 -17.99 87.68
N THR A 5 -1.38 -18.23 87.92
CA THR A 5 -0.31 -17.89 86.96
C THR A 5 -0.17 -18.94 85.84
N ALA A 6 -0.36 -20.23 86.13
CA ALA A 6 -0.27 -21.28 85.13
C ALA A 6 -1.35 -21.18 84.03
N HIS A 7 -2.59 -20.82 84.39
CA HIS A 7 -3.65 -20.61 83.41
C HIS A 7 -3.39 -19.41 82.49
N PHE A 8 -2.78 -18.33 82.99
CA PHE A 8 -2.49 -17.14 82.19
C PHE A 8 -1.45 -17.41 81.10
N PHE A 9 -0.39 -18.18 81.41
CA PHE A 9 0.61 -18.57 80.42
C PHE A 9 0.08 -19.54 79.37
N LEU A 10 -0.79 -20.49 79.75
CA LEU A 10 -1.46 -21.39 78.81
C LEU A 10 -2.40 -20.63 77.85
N SER A 11 -3.12 -19.62 78.34
CA SER A 11 -3.99 -18.78 77.50
C SER A 11 -3.21 -17.94 76.49
N ILE A 12 -2.07 -17.37 76.90
CA ILE A 12 -1.22 -16.56 76.01
C ILE A 12 -0.55 -17.45 74.96
N LEU A 13 -0.07 -18.63 75.34
CA LEU A 13 0.54 -19.58 74.40
C LEU A 13 -0.49 -20.10 73.40
N ALA A 14 -1.71 -20.43 73.83
CA ALA A 14 -2.79 -20.83 72.93
C ALA A 14 -3.20 -19.71 71.97
N ALA A 15 -3.27 -18.46 72.43
CA ALA A 15 -3.56 -17.30 71.58
C ALA A 15 -2.44 -17.03 70.55
N ALA A 16 -1.17 -17.17 70.94
CA ALA A 16 -0.03 -17.03 70.04
C ALA A 16 0.01 -18.13 68.96
N ILE A 17 -0.30 -19.38 69.34
CA ILE A 17 -0.41 -20.51 68.39
C ILE A 17 -1.56 -20.27 67.40
N LEU A 18 -2.73 -19.83 67.87
CA LEU A 18 -3.88 -19.52 67.00
C LEU A 18 -3.60 -18.35 66.04
N LEU A 19 -2.92 -17.29 66.51
CA LEU A 19 -2.49 -16.16 65.66
C LEU A 19 -1.45 -16.59 64.61
N SER A 20 -0.50 -17.46 64.97
CA SER A 20 0.49 -18.00 64.02
C SER A 20 -0.11 -18.96 62.99
N ALA A 21 -1.13 -19.74 63.37
CA ALA A 21 -1.84 -20.62 62.45
C ALA A 21 -2.69 -19.81 61.45
N GLY A 22 -3.30 -18.70 61.90
CA GLY A 22 -4.04 -17.78 61.05
C GLY A 22 -3.17 -17.04 60.03
N SER A 23 -1.97 -16.59 60.42
CA SER A 23 -1.04 -15.92 59.51
C SER A 23 -0.47 -16.87 58.45
N PHE A 24 -0.19 -18.12 58.82
CA PHE A 24 0.24 -19.16 57.88
C PHE A 24 -0.87 -19.54 56.88
N ALA A 25 -2.12 -19.68 57.35
CA ALA A 25 -3.26 -19.94 56.48
C ALA A 25 -3.52 -18.79 55.50
N LEU A 26 -3.42 -17.53 55.96
CA LEU A 26 -3.58 -16.35 55.11
C LEU A 26 -2.47 -16.25 54.06
N ALA A 27 -1.21 -16.48 54.44
CA ALA A 27 -0.08 -16.48 53.50
C ALA A 27 -0.22 -17.58 52.43
N ARG A 28 -0.65 -18.78 52.83
CA ARG A 28 -0.93 -19.88 51.88
C ARG A 28 -2.10 -19.55 50.94
N MET A 29 -3.15 -18.91 51.45
CA MET A 29 -4.28 -18.46 50.64
C MET A 29 -3.85 -17.38 49.63
N GLN A 30 -3.06 -16.39 50.06
CA GLN A 30 -2.52 -15.35 49.18
C GLN A 30 -1.59 -15.93 48.10
N ALA A 31 -0.73 -16.88 48.44
CA ALA A 31 0.11 -17.59 47.47
C ALA A 31 -0.73 -18.37 46.46
N THR A 32 -1.80 -19.02 46.90
CA THR A 32 -2.73 -19.76 46.02
C THR A 32 -3.48 -18.81 45.08
N ILE A 33 -3.96 -17.67 45.58
CA ILE A 33 -4.62 -16.64 44.77
C ILE A 33 -3.68 -16.10 43.70
N ARG A 34 -2.43 -15.80 44.08
CA ARG A 34 -1.41 -15.32 43.13
C ARG A 34 -1.13 -16.35 42.03
N MET A 35 -0.96 -17.61 42.39
CA MET A 35 -0.77 -18.70 41.43
C MET A 35 -1.96 -18.80 40.45
N LEU A 36 -3.20 -18.73 40.95
CA LEU A 36 -4.40 -18.74 40.11
C LEU A 36 -4.49 -17.52 39.19
N GLN A 37 -4.00 -16.35 39.63
CA GLN A 37 -3.94 -15.14 38.78
C GLN A 37 -2.89 -15.28 37.67
N GLU A 38 -1.73 -15.86 37.97
CA GLU A 38 -0.68 -16.14 36.99
C GLU A 38 -1.15 -17.19 35.95
N ASP A 39 -1.82 -18.26 36.40
CA ASP A 39 -2.42 -19.27 35.52
C ASP A 39 -3.52 -18.69 34.62
N ASN A 40 -4.40 -17.84 35.17
CA ASN A 40 -5.44 -17.17 34.38
C ASN A 40 -4.85 -16.23 33.32
N ALA A 41 -3.78 -15.49 33.64
CA ALA A 41 -3.09 -14.64 32.68
C ALA A 41 -2.45 -15.47 31.54
N PHE A 42 -1.83 -16.60 31.88
CA PHE A 42 -1.27 -17.53 30.89
C PHE A 42 -2.35 -18.10 29.97
N LEU A 43 -3.49 -18.56 30.52
CA LEU A 43 -4.61 -19.09 29.75
C LEU A 43 -5.24 -18.03 28.83
N ALA A 44 -5.38 -16.79 29.29
CA ALA A 44 -5.88 -15.68 28.47
C ALA A 44 -4.95 -15.41 27.29
N GLN A 45 -3.63 -15.40 27.51
CA GLN A 45 -2.64 -15.23 26.44
C GLN A 45 -2.67 -16.39 25.44
N ALA A 46 -2.81 -17.63 25.93
CA ALA A 46 -2.91 -18.81 25.08
C ALA A 46 -4.20 -18.81 24.24
N LEU A 47 -5.32 -18.37 24.83
CA LEU A 47 -6.59 -18.23 24.12
C LEU A 47 -6.51 -17.16 23.03
N GLN A 48 -5.94 -15.99 23.33
CA GLN A 48 -5.72 -14.93 22.34
C GLN A 48 -4.89 -15.45 21.16
N LYS A 49 -3.77 -16.13 21.44
CA LYS A 49 -2.90 -16.71 20.42
C LYS A 49 -3.61 -17.77 19.57
N LYS A 50 -4.55 -18.53 20.16
CA LYS A 50 -5.37 -19.52 19.44
C LYS A 50 -6.42 -18.83 18.56
N GLN A 51 -7.03 -17.75 19.05
CA GLN A 51 -7.96 -16.91 18.30
C GLN A 51 -7.26 -16.31 17.07
N ASP A 52 -6.08 -15.72 17.26
CA ASP A 52 -5.27 -15.13 16.19
C ASP A 52 -4.92 -16.17 15.10
N ARG A 53 -4.61 -17.41 15.52
CA ARG A 53 -4.36 -18.53 14.59
C ARG A 53 -5.60 -18.97 13.82
N LEU A 54 -6.76 -19.02 14.47
CA LEU A 54 -8.04 -19.34 13.84
C LEU A 54 -8.45 -18.27 12.83
N ASP A 55 -8.24 -16.99 13.14
CA ASP A 55 -8.50 -15.89 12.22
C ASP A 55 -7.53 -15.92 11.03
N LEU A 56 -6.26 -16.30 11.24
CA LEU A 56 -5.32 -16.53 10.14
C LEU A 56 -5.76 -17.70 9.24
N ALA A 57 -6.25 -18.80 9.83
CA ALA A 57 -6.73 -19.96 9.07
C ALA A 57 -7.98 -19.64 8.24
N LYS A 58 -8.95 -18.91 8.83
CA LYS A 58 -10.13 -18.41 8.09
C LYS A 58 -9.75 -17.43 6.99
N LYS A 59 -8.80 -16.53 7.24
CA LYS A 59 -8.22 -15.66 6.20
C LYS A 59 -7.60 -16.50 5.09
N ARG A 60 -6.89 -17.58 5.40
CA ARG A 60 -6.34 -18.51 4.41
C ARG A 60 -7.42 -19.20 3.57
N ASP A 61 -8.50 -19.68 4.17
CA ASP A 61 -9.61 -20.31 3.42
C ASP A 61 -10.34 -19.29 2.53
N VAL A 62 -10.52 -18.05 3.00
CA VAL A 62 -11.07 -16.96 2.19
C VAL A 62 -10.10 -16.57 1.07
N ILE A 63 -8.80 -16.53 1.33
CA ILE A 63 -7.75 -16.30 0.32
C ILE A 63 -7.66 -17.46 -0.66
N GLN A 64 -7.88 -18.72 -0.25
CA GLN A 64 -7.94 -19.85 -1.19
C GLN A 64 -9.20 -19.78 -2.07
N ASN A 65 -10.34 -19.41 -1.49
CA ASN A 65 -11.59 -19.28 -2.24
C ASN A 65 -11.63 -18.04 -3.15
N LEU A 66 -11.01 -16.91 -2.75
CA LEU A 66 -10.82 -15.74 -3.62
C LEU A 66 -9.66 -15.94 -4.60
N GLY A 67 -8.60 -16.61 -4.16
CA GLY A 67 -7.37 -16.88 -4.90
C GLY A 67 -7.59 -17.80 -6.09
N THR A 68 -8.50 -18.78 -5.99
CA THR A 68 -8.84 -19.64 -7.14
C THR A 68 -9.44 -18.89 -8.35
N ARG A 69 -9.86 -17.63 -8.21
CA ARG A 69 -10.44 -16.85 -9.33
C ARG A 69 -9.48 -15.84 -9.98
N TYR A 70 -8.40 -15.43 -9.30
CA TYR A 70 -7.44 -14.45 -9.83
C TYR A 70 -6.00 -14.74 -9.35
N TRP A 71 -5.61 -16.02 -9.34
CA TRP A 71 -4.23 -16.39 -9.06
C TRP A 71 -3.38 -16.17 -10.31
N PHE A 72 -2.36 -15.32 -10.20
CA PHE A 72 -1.34 -15.19 -11.22
C PHE A 72 -0.03 -15.70 -10.64
N GLU A 73 0.59 -16.70 -11.26
CA GLU A 73 1.94 -17.14 -10.87
C GLU A 73 2.95 -15.98 -10.96
N GLN A 74 2.77 -15.14 -11.96
CA GLN A 74 3.47 -13.87 -12.13
C GLN A 74 2.45 -12.74 -12.23
N PRO A 75 2.60 -11.63 -11.47
CA PRO A 75 1.66 -10.52 -11.55
C PRO A 75 1.63 -9.98 -12.99
N PRO A 76 0.44 -9.69 -13.55
CA PRO A 76 0.34 -9.12 -14.88
C PRO A 76 1.03 -7.76 -14.90
N MET A 77 1.76 -7.49 -15.99
CA MET A 77 2.42 -6.22 -16.23
C MET A 77 2.32 -5.91 -17.72
N PHE A 78 1.48 -4.93 -18.05
CA PHE A 78 1.25 -4.52 -19.43
C PHE A 78 1.93 -3.17 -19.70
N ILE A 79 3.25 -3.18 -19.58
CA ILE A 79 4.12 -2.05 -19.91
C ILE A 79 5.05 -2.53 -21.02
N PHE A 80 4.95 -1.91 -22.19
CA PHE A 80 5.62 -2.36 -23.40
C PHE A 80 6.40 -1.23 -24.05
N ARG A 81 7.42 -1.57 -24.85
CA ARG A 81 8.10 -0.62 -25.74
C ARG A 81 7.65 -0.78 -27.19
N GLU A 82 7.21 -1.99 -27.53
CA GLU A 82 6.68 -2.32 -28.84
C GLU A 82 5.22 -1.86 -28.95
N ARG A 83 4.91 -1.23 -30.08
CA ARG A 83 3.53 -0.85 -30.43
C ARG A 83 2.70 -2.00 -30.95
N PHE A 84 3.30 -3.15 -31.25
CA PHE A 84 2.56 -4.36 -31.55
C PHE A 84 2.69 -5.35 -30.39
N VAL A 85 1.56 -5.75 -29.80
CA VAL A 85 1.52 -6.69 -28.68
C VAL A 85 0.69 -7.91 -29.10
N PRO A 86 1.28 -9.12 -29.12
CA PRO A 86 0.58 -10.32 -29.54
C PRO A 86 -0.48 -10.75 -28.51
N TRP A 87 -1.54 -11.42 -28.97
CA TRP A 87 -2.61 -11.90 -28.08
C TRP A 87 -2.12 -12.86 -26.99
N SER A 88 -1.03 -13.61 -27.25
CA SER A 88 -0.39 -14.48 -26.26
C SER A 88 0.06 -13.74 -25.00
N THR A 89 0.43 -12.45 -25.10
CA THR A 89 0.83 -11.63 -23.96
C THR A 89 -0.34 -11.32 -23.02
N PHE A 90 -1.54 -11.12 -23.56
CA PHE A 90 -2.74 -10.86 -22.76
C PHE A 90 -3.34 -12.15 -22.20
N THR A 91 -3.29 -13.22 -22.99
CA THR A 91 -3.98 -14.47 -22.69
C THR A 91 -3.24 -15.37 -21.70
N ARG A 92 -1.92 -15.22 -21.53
CA ARG A 92 -1.13 -15.98 -20.55
C ARG A 92 -1.57 -15.81 -19.09
N PHE A 93 -2.35 -14.77 -18.81
CA PHE A 93 -2.88 -14.48 -17.47
C PHE A 93 -4.33 -14.92 -17.29
N LEU A 94 -4.94 -15.48 -18.33
CA LEU A 94 -6.31 -15.98 -18.25
C LEU A 94 -6.33 -17.40 -17.68
N PRO A 95 -7.42 -17.79 -17.02
CA PRO A 95 -7.66 -19.19 -16.70
C PRO A 95 -7.59 -20.08 -17.94
N GLU A 96 -6.99 -21.27 -17.81
CA GLU A 96 -6.76 -22.23 -18.91
C GLU A 96 -8.03 -22.63 -19.68
N HIS A 97 -9.21 -22.53 -19.04
CA HIS A 97 -10.50 -22.88 -19.65
C HIS A 97 -11.06 -21.78 -20.57
N ILE A 98 -10.43 -20.60 -20.63
CA ILE A 98 -10.83 -19.54 -21.55
C ILE A 98 -10.17 -19.78 -22.92
N ASP A 99 -10.98 -20.12 -23.92
CA ASP A 99 -10.55 -20.31 -25.31
C ASP A 99 -10.18 -18.96 -25.96
N ALA A 100 -8.89 -18.66 -25.97
CA ALA A 100 -8.32 -17.46 -26.56
C ALA A 100 -8.59 -17.32 -28.07
N SER A 101 -8.94 -18.39 -28.78
CA SER A 101 -9.24 -18.33 -30.22
C SER A 101 -10.61 -17.70 -30.53
N ARG A 102 -11.51 -17.64 -29.55
CA ARG A 102 -12.86 -17.09 -29.70
C ARG A 102 -12.95 -15.58 -29.46
N LEU A 103 -11.81 -14.96 -29.20
CA LEU A 103 -11.73 -13.55 -28.84
C LEU A 103 -11.93 -12.69 -30.07
N LYS A 104 -13.14 -12.19 -30.23
CA LYS A 104 -13.37 -11.06 -31.14
C LYS A 104 -12.87 -9.81 -30.43
N PRO A 105 -11.95 -9.06 -31.04
CA PRO A 105 -11.46 -7.82 -30.48
C PRO A 105 -12.52 -6.75 -30.68
N LEU A 106 -13.52 -6.71 -29.80
CA LEU A 106 -14.31 -5.52 -29.63
C LEU A 106 -13.45 -4.53 -28.82
N ILE A 107 -12.52 -3.83 -29.48
CA ILE A 107 -11.77 -2.75 -28.84
C ILE A 107 -12.69 -1.53 -28.77
N ALA A 108 -13.41 -1.38 -27.66
CA ALA A 108 -14.01 -0.10 -27.32
C ALA A 108 -12.96 0.73 -26.55
N GLY A 109 -12.00 1.30 -27.26
CA GLY A 109 -10.90 2.04 -26.63
C GLY A 109 -11.29 3.46 -26.25
N ARG A 110 -11.38 3.75 -24.94
CA ARG A 110 -11.18 5.10 -24.39
C ARG A 110 -10.33 5.00 -23.12
N PHE A 111 -9.58 6.06 -22.85
CA PHE A 111 -8.79 6.27 -21.63
C PHE A 111 -9.61 5.95 -20.39
N PHE A 112 -8.97 5.38 -19.37
CA PHE A 112 -9.50 5.41 -18.01
C PHE A 112 -9.20 6.81 -17.46
N PRO A 113 -10.10 7.80 -17.59
CA PRO A 113 -9.80 9.16 -17.21
C PRO A 113 -10.15 9.26 -15.73
N ILE A 114 -9.29 8.70 -14.88
CA ILE A 114 -9.44 8.92 -13.43
C ILE A 114 -8.99 10.34 -13.15
N PHE A 115 -7.81 10.73 -13.65
CA PHE A 115 -7.26 12.10 -13.56
C PHE A 115 -6.49 12.47 -14.85
N ASP A 116 -6.81 13.63 -15.45
CA ASP A 116 -6.10 14.33 -16.54
C ASP A 116 -5.52 13.48 -17.68
N ALA A 117 -6.22 12.43 -18.09
CA ALA A 117 -5.79 11.63 -19.23
C ALA A 117 -5.94 12.44 -20.53
N SER A 118 -4.89 13.17 -20.92
CA SER A 118 -4.66 13.61 -22.30
C SER A 118 -4.25 12.38 -23.10
N GLY A 119 -5.24 11.55 -23.40
CA GLY A 119 -4.99 10.28 -24.01
C GLY A 119 -4.39 10.33 -25.41
N ALA A 120 -3.76 9.23 -25.86
CA ALA A 120 -3.50 8.99 -27.27
C ALA A 120 -4.74 9.32 -28.13
N SER A 121 -4.55 10.15 -29.15
CA SER A 121 -5.64 10.70 -29.96
C SER A 121 -6.32 9.67 -30.86
N SER A 122 -5.74 8.48 -31.00
CA SER A 122 -6.15 7.43 -31.93
C SER A 122 -6.35 6.09 -31.22
N SER A 123 -7.36 5.35 -31.69
CA SER A 123 -7.71 4.03 -31.13
C SER A 123 -6.75 2.94 -31.62
N PRO A 124 -6.38 1.98 -30.77
CA PRO A 124 -5.68 0.77 -31.18
C PRO A 124 -6.47 -0.04 -32.20
N THR A 125 -5.76 -0.73 -33.09
CA THR A 125 -6.36 -1.66 -34.05
C THR A 125 -5.99 -3.10 -33.67
N ALA A 126 -6.94 -4.01 -33.82
CA ALA A 126 -6.69 -5.43 -33.59
C ALA A 126 -6.60 -6.20 -34.91
N SER A 127 -5.71 -7.18 -34.94
CA SER A 127 -5.63 -8.22 -35.96
C SER A 127 -5.84 -9.61 -35.34
N ALA A 128 -5.71 -10.67 -36.15
CA ALA A 128 -5.77 -12.04 -35.65
C ALA A 128 -4.57 -12.38 -34.74
N GLU A 129 -3.44 -11.70 -34.92
CA GLU A 129 -2.18 -11.96 -34.23
C GLU A 129 -2.01 -11.14 -32.94
N GLY A 130 -2.56 -9.92 -32.90
CA GLY A 130 -2.40 -9.04 -31.75
C GLY A 130 -3.08 -7.68 -31.87
N ILE A 131 -2.58 -6.74 -31.08
CA ILE A 131 -3.05 -5.35 -31.02
C ILE A 131 -1.91 -4.43 -31.47
N HIS A 132 -2.23 -3.51 -32.37
CA HIS A 132 -1.34 -2.43 -32.79
C HIS A 132 -1.77 -1.10 -32.16
N PHE A 133 -0.88 -0.49 -31.39
CA PHE A 133 -1.05 0.81 -30.76
C PHE A 133 -0.52 1.90 -31.69
N PRO A 134 -1.31 2.94 -32.00
CA PRO A 134 -0.92 3.95 -32.99
C PRO A 134 0.16 4.91 -32.49
N SER A 135 0.31 5.05 -31.18
CA SER A 135 1.29 5.93 -30.54
C SER A 135 1.77 5.35 -29.22
N ASP A 136 2.72 6.03 -28.59
CA ASP A 136 3.09 5.76 -27.21
C ASP A 136 2.06 6.40 -26.28
N GLY A 137 1.97 5.91 -25.04
CA GLY A 137 1.05 6.42 -24.03
C GLY A 137 0.25 5.33 -23.32
N GLU A 138 -0.72 5.78 -22.53
CA GLU A 138 -1.58 4.91 -21.73
C GLU A 138 -2.79 4.47 -22.56
N TYR A 139 -3.25 3.23 -22.42
CA TYR A 139 -4.41 2.72 -23.14
C TYR A 139 -5.34 1.96 -22.19
N GLY A 140 -6.63 2.19 -22.37
CA GLY A 140 -7.68 1.38 -21.77
C GLY A 140 -8.39 0.55 -22.84
N LEU A 141 -8.34 -0.76 -22.70
CA LEU A 141 -9.01 -1.69 -23.60
C LEU A 141 -10.14 -2.39 -22.87
N TYR A 142 -11.34 -2.32 -23.43
CA TYR A 142 -12.39 -3.27 -23.13
C TYR A 142 -12.36 -4.32 -24.23
N THR A 143 -12.42 -5.58 -23.86
CA THR A 143 -12.39 -6.71 -24.79
C THR A 143 -13.36 -7.79 -24.32
N SER A 144 -13.52 -8.86 -25.10
CA SER A 144 -14.24 -10.05 -24.65
C SER A 144 -13.55 -10.81 -23.50
N LEU A 145 -12.27 -10.53 -23.23
CA LEU A 145 -11.53 -11.06 -22.08
C LEU A 145 -11.70 -10.25 -20.79
N GLY A 146 -12.36 -9.10 -20.88
CA GLY A 146 -12.39 -8.10 -19.83
C GLY A 146 -11.52 -6.90 -20.18
N THR A 147 -11.05 -6.24 -19.14
CA THR A 147 -10.43 -4.92 -19.24
C THR A 147 -8.91 -5.01 -19.13
N PHE A 148 -8.19 -4.20 -19.90
CA PHE A 148 -6.75 -4.04 -19.80
C PHE A 148 -6.37 -2.57 -19.69
N ARG A 149 -5.47 -2.27 -18.75
CA ARG A 149 -4.72 -1.01 -18.71
C ARG A 149 -3.31 -1.28 -19.21
N ILE A 150 -2.84 -0.45 -20.12
CA ILE A 150 -1.58 -0.67 -20.82
C ILE A 150 -0.80 0.63 -20.86
N LEU A 151 0.52 0.56 -20.71
CA LEU A 151 1.43 1.67 -20.99
C LEU A 151 2.37 1.26 -22.13
N ILE A 152 2.28 1.96 -23.25
CA ILE A 152 3.25 1.90 -24.34
C ILE A 152 4.28 3.00 -24.11
N GLN A 153 5.52 2.62 -23.83
CA GLN A 153 6.63 3.52 -23.62
C GLN A 153 7.25 3.93 -24.96
N ASP A 154 7.67 5.19 -25.05
CA ASP A 154 8.51 5.63 -26.17
C ASP A 154 9.85 4.85 -26.13
N PRO A 155 10.19 4.09 -27.18
CA PRO A 155 11.42 3.31 -27.23
C PRO A 155 12.69 4.18 -27.23
N GLN A 156 12.58 5.47 -27.58
CA GLN A 156 13.68 6.44 -27.57
C GLN A 156 13.76 7.23 -26.24
N ALA A 157 12.79 7.06 -25.33
CA ALA A 157 12.82 7.72 -24.04
C ALA A 157 14.06 7.31 -23.24
N SER A 158 14.60 8.29 -22.51
CA SER A 158 15.63 8.03 -21.50
C SER A 158 15.09 7.06 -20.43
N ARG A 159 15.97 6.41 -19.68
CA ARG A 159 15.54 5.51 -18.60
C ARG A 159 14.81 6.28 -17.51
N ASP A 160 15.21 7.53 -17.28
CA ASP A 160 14.55 8.46 -16.37
C ASP A 160 13.14 8.83 -16.84
N ASP A 161 12.96 9.11 -18.14
CA ASP A 161 11.64 9.45 -18.69
C ASP A 161 10.70 8.24 -18.68
N ALA A 162 11.21 7.05 -18.99
CA ALA A 162 10.48 5.79 -18.87
C ALA A 162 10.01 5.52 -17.43
N LEU A 163 10.87 5.78 -16.43
CA LEU A 163 10.55 5.71 -15.01
C LEU A 163 9.42 6.68 -14.66
N MET A 164 9.51 7.94 -15.11
CA MET A 164 8.47 8.94 -14.89
C MET A 164 7.14 8.55 -15.55
N ALA A 165 7.15 7.98 -16.75
CA ALA A 165 5.95 7.48 -17.41
C ALA A 165 5.25 6.38 -16.59
N ILE A 166 6.02 5.46 -16.00
CA ILE A 166 5.49 4.42 -15.10
C ILE A 166 4.88 5.05 -13.84
N ALA A 167 5.57 6.01 -13.23
CA ALA A 167 5.06 6.70 -12.04
C ALA A 167 3.75 7.44 -12.31
N ARG A 168 3.64 8.12 -13.46
CA ARG A 168 2.40 8.77 -13.91
C ARG A 168 1.27 7.76 -14.10
N PHE A 169 1.55 6.64 -14.79
CA PHE A 169 0.58 5.57 -15.00
C PHE A 169 0.03 5.02 -13.68
N VAL A 170 0.88 4.72 -12.70
CA VAL A 170 0.43 4.21 -11.39
C VAL A 170 -0.34 5.28 -10.61
N ALA A 171 0.14 6.53 -10.58
CA ALA A 171 -0.53 7.63 -9.88
C ALA A 171 -1.94 7.89 -10.43
N ARG A 172 -2.11 7.88 -11.76
CA ARG A 172 -3.40 8.04 -12.45
C ARG A 172 -4.36 6.89 -12.17
N ASN A 173 -3.85 5.69 -11.94
CA ASN A 173 -4.67 4.49 -11.71
C ASN A 173 -4.84 4.15 -10.22
N THR A 174 -4.58 5.11 -9.34
CA THR A 174 -4.72 4.98 -7.89
C THR A 174 -5.50 6.16 -7.32
N VAL A 175 -6.42 5.91 -6.39
CA VAL A 175 -7.16 6.90 -5.62
C VAL A 175 -6.87 6.73 -4.12
N HIS A 176 -6.80 7.83 -3.39
CA HIS A 176 -6.57 7.80 -1.94
C HIS A 176 -7.79 7.25 -1.20
N SER A 177 -7.68 6.03 -0.66
CA SER A 177 -8.74 5.36 0.10
C SER A 177 -8.16 4.13 0.82
N ASN A 178 -8.85 3.58 1.83
CA ASN A 178 -8.47 2.30 2.44
C ASN A 178 -9.30 1.11 1.95
N ALA A 179 -10.11 1.26 0.89
CA ALA A 179 -10.98 0.17 0.43
C ALA A 179 -10.20 -1.08 -0.01
N ASP A 180 -8.97 -0.94 -0.53
CA ASP A 180 -8.10 -2.06 -0.89
C ASP A 180 -7.00 -2.36 0.17
N HIS A 181 -6.96 -1.63 1.30
CA HIS A 181 -5.87 -1.71 2.28
C HIS A 181 -5.66 -3.13 2.83
N ALA A 182 -6.74 -3.88 3.12
CA ALA A 182 -6.63 -5.24 3.67
C ALA A 182 -5.85 -6.20 2.75
N GLN A 183 -5.75 -5.89 1.46
CA GLN A 183 -5.08 -6.71 0.45
C GLN A 183 -3.57 -6.43 0.34
N ILE A 184 -3.05 -5.33 0.89
CA ILE A 184 -1.61 -4.99 0.74
C ILE A 184 -0.69 -5.72 1.73
N MET A 185 -1.25 -6.12 2.87
CA MET A 185 -0.52 -6.66 4.03
C MET A 185 -0.07 -8.11 3.83
N ASP A 186 -0.66 -8.78 2.86
CA ASP A 186 -0.30 -10.13 2.44
C ASP A 186 0.34 -10.06 1.04
N GLN A 187 1.49 -10.71 0.86
CA GLN A 187 2.24 -10.66 -0.40
C GLN A 187 1.46 -11.27 -1.56
N GLU A 188 0.67 -12.31 -1.31
CA GLU A 188 -0.15 -12.96 -2.33
C GLU A 188 -1.32 -12.06 -2.72
N LEU A 189 -1.95 -11.40 -1.75
CA LEU A 189 -2.99 -10.41 -2.02
C LEU A 189 -2.45 -9.17 -2.75
N ARG A 190 -1.18 -8.81 -2.57
CA ARG A 190 -0.55 -7.75 -3.36
C ARG A 190 -0.46 -8.09 -4.85
N ARG A 191 -0.29 -9.37 -5.21
CA ARG A 191 -0.37 -9.79 -6.63
C ARG A 191 -1.77 -9.59 -7.20
N VAL A 192 -2.81 -9.74 -6.38
CA VAL A 192 -4.19 -9.42 -6.79
C VAL A 192 -4.34 -7.93 -7.09
N LEU A 193 -3.69 -7.05 -6.30
CA LEU A 193 -3.67 -5.61 -6.58
C LEU A 193 -2.93 -5.27 -7.88
N MET A 194 -1.83 -5.96 -8.18
CA MET A 194 -1.17 -5.84 -9.50
C MET A 194 -2.11 -6.28 -10.62
N GLY A 195 -2.84 -7.39 -10.41
CA GLY A 195 -3.96 -7.80 -11.25
C GLY A 195 -4.97 -6.67 -11.46
N LYS A 196 -5.47 -6.06 -10.37
CA LYS A 196 -6.43 -4.95 -10.44
C LYS A 196 -5.88 -3.72 -11.16
N LEU A 197 -4.61 -3.39 -10.99
CA LEU A 197 -3.97 -2.26 -11.69
C LEU A 197 -4.06 -2.42 -13.21
N PHE A 198 -3.81 -3.63 -13.71
CA PHE A 198 -3.64 -3.92 -15.13
C PHE A 198 -4.85 -4.58 -15.81
N LEU A 199 -5.71 -5.26 -15.06
CA LEU A 199 -6.84 -6.08 -15.56
C LEU A 199 -8.22 -5.59 -15.09
N SER A 200 -8.32 -4.36 -14.56
CA SER A 200 -9.57 -3.77 -14.10
C SER A 200 -9.81 -2.40 -14.69
N ASP A 201 -11.08 -2.00 -14.79
CA ASP A 201 -11.50 -0.62 -15.04
C ASP A 201 -11.54 0.23 -13.76
N GLN A 202 -11.42 -0.38 -12.58
CA GLN A 202 -11.43 0.29 -11.27
C GLN A 202 -10.01 0.67 -10.81
N PRO A 203 -9.77 1.88 -10.29
CA PRO A 203 -8.46 2.22 -9.72
C PRO A 203 -8.15 1.35 -8.50
N LEU A 204 -6.88 1.36 -8.13
CA LEU A 204 -6.49 0.96 -6.79
C LEU A 204 -6.96 2.01 -5.79
N ALA A 205 -7.58 1.58 -4.70
CA ALA A 205 -8.11 2.42 -3.63
C ALA A 205 -7.23 2.22 -2.39
N LEU A 206 -6.09 2.92 -2.38
CA LEU A 206 -4.98 2.70 -1.46
C LEU A 206 -4.59 3.98 -0.72
N TRP A 207 -4.08 3.84 0.49
CA TRP A 207 -3.42 4.91 1.21
C TRP A 207 -2.00 5.15 0.67
N CYS A 208 -1.36 6.20 1.15
CA CYS A 208 -0.12 6.74 0.61
C CYS A 208 1.05 5.74 0.59
N ALA A 209 1.27 5.03 1.70
CA ALA A 209 2.34 4.05 1.81
C ALA A 209 2.11 2.85 0.86
N GLU A 210 0.88 2.38 0.76
CA GLU A 210 0.46 1.26 -0.06
C GLU A 210 0.56 1.58 -1.56
N SER A 211 0.13 2.78 -1.95
CA SER A 211 0.32 3.31 -3.31
C SER A 211 1.80 3.33 -3.68
N SER A 212 2.66 3.79 -2.76
CA SER A 212 4.12 3.75 -2.92
C SER A 212 4.67 2.32 -3.02
N MET A 213 4.08 1.34 -2.32
CA MET A 213 4.45 -0.08 -2.43
C MET A 213 4.15 -0.64 -3.81
N ILE A 214 2.97 -0.35 -4.37
CA ILE A 214 2.62 -0.81 -5.72
C ILE A 214 3.55 -0.19 -6.76
N LEU A 215 3.84 1.12 -6.68
CA LEU A 215 4.82 1.73 -7.58
C LEU A 215 6.22 1.11 -7.41
N SER A 216 6.64 0.83 -6.17
CA SER A 216 7.91 0.16 -5.89
C SER A 216 7.99 -1.20 -6.58
N ASP A 217 6.94 -2.01 -6.50
CA ASP A 217 6.89 -3.34 -7.10
C ASP A 217 6.90 -3.28 -8.63
N VAL A 218 6.15 -2.34 -9.24
CA VAL A 218 6.19 -2.10 -10.69
C VAL A 218 7.60 -1.68 -11.14
N LEU A 219 8.19 -0.68 -10.49
CA LEU A 219 9.51 -0.16 -10.87
C LEU A 219 10.62 -1.19 -10.68
N ARG A 220 10.57 -2.00 -9.61
CA ARG A 220 11.55 -3.07 -9.38
C ARG A 220 11.48 -4.17 -10.41
N ALA A 221 10.28 -4.57 -10.82
CA ALA A 221 10.10 -5.52 -11.92
C ALA A 221 10.69 -4.99 -13.24
N MET A 222 10.70 -3.66 -13.42
CA MET A 222 11.33 -2.97 -14.56
C MET A 222 12.83 -2.67 -14.35
N GLY A 223 13.45 -3.18 -13.28
CA GLY A 223 14.88 -3.07 -13.02
C GLY A 223 15.34 -1.75 -12.40
N TYR A 224 14.42 -0.96 -11.82
CA TYR A 224 14.76 0.27 -11.11
C TYR A 224 14.96 0.05 -9.62
N GLU A 225 15.87 0.82 -9.03
CA GLU A 225 16.09 0.81 -7.58
C GLU A 225 15.10 1.75 -6.90
N THR A 226 14.47 1.27 -5.82
CA THR A 226 13.45 2.03 -5.09
C THR A 226 13.54 1.82 -3.58
N ARG A 227 13.13 2.84 -2.81
CA ARG A 227 12.96 2.79 -1.35
C ARG A 227 11.72 3.59 -0.94
N ILE A 228 11.01 3.14 0.08
CA ILE A 228 9.84 3.85 0.62
C ILE A 228 10.27 4.64 1.86
N LEU A 229 9.77 5.86 1.97
CA LEU A 229 9.99 6.73 3.11
C LEU A 229 8.69 6.90 3.90
N SER A 230 8.81 6.83 5.23
CA SER A 230 7.83 7.41 6.15
C SER A 230 8.24 8.84 6.42
N LEU A 231 7.30 9.75 6.28
CA LEU A 231 7.41 11.14 6.69
C LEU A 231 6.44 11.35 7.87
N ASP A 232 6.83 12.17 8.82
CA ASP A 232 6.05 12.47 10.01
C ASP A 232 6.33 13.91 10.46
N GLY A 233 5.27 14.64 10.76
CA GLY A 233 5.30 16.08 11.03
C GLY A 233 4.47 16.45 12.25
N PRO A 234 4.68 17.64 12.84
CA PRO A 234 3.91 18.09 13.99
C PRO A 234 2.47 18.50 13.62
N ARG A 235 2.20 18.93 12.38
CA ARG A 235 0.86 19.38 11.94
C ARG A 235 0.13 18.32 11.15
N TYR A 236 0.84 17.58 10.31
CA TYR A 236 0.26 16.53 9.49
C TYR A 236 0.57 15.16 10.08
N GLY A 237 -0.39 14.23 10.01
CA GLY A 237 -0.14 12.83 10.36
C GLY A 237 0.90 12.19 9.44
N GLY A 238 1.27 10.95 9.72
CA GLY A 238 2.27 10.24 8.91
C GLY A 238 1.88 10.15 7.43
N HIS A 239 2.87 10.28 6.55
CA HIS A 239 2.72 10.18 5.10
C HIS A 239 3.77 9.25 4.50
N GLY A 240 3.40 8.51 3.45
CA GLY A 240 4.26 7.55 2.78
C GLY A 240 4.57 7.97 1.35
N VAL A 241 5.86 8.06 1.00
CA VAL A 241 6.31 8.40 -0.36
C VAL A 241 7.35 7.40 -0.86
N LEU A 242 7.55 7.35 -2.17
CA LEU A 242 8.59 6.55 -2.80
C LEU A 242 9.78 7.44 -3.18
N GLU A 243 11.00 6.93 -3.06
CA GLU A 243 12.13 7.42 -3.84
C GLU A 243 12.59 6.34 -4.82
N ALA A 244 12.84 6.76 -6.05
CA ALA A 244 13.43 5.94 -7.08
C ALA A 244 14.79 6.51 -7.49
N TYR A 245 15.73 5.63 -7.83
CA TYR A 245 17.01 6.05 -8.39
C TYR A 245 16.85 6.31 -9.89
N PHE A 246 17.12 7.54 -10.30
CA PHE A 246 17.11 8.02 -11.68
C PHE A 246 18.48 7.70 -12.30
N PRO A 247 18.61 6.62 -13.08
CA PRO A 247 19.91 6.10 -13.52
C PRO A 247 20.68 7.08 -14.41
N ASP A 248 19.99 7.86 -15.25
CA ASP A 248 20.67 8.73 -16.20
C ASP A 248 21.18 9.99 -15.49
N ARG A 249 20.41 10.52 -14.54
CA ARG A 249 20.82 11.62 -13.64
C ARG A 249 21.70 11.18 -12.46
N LYS A 250 21.84 9.87 -12.24
CA LYS A 250 22.60 9.24 -11.13
C LYS A 250 22.21 9.77 -9.73
N LYS A 251 20.92 9.96 -9.49
CA LYS A 251 20.43 10.48 -8.20
C LYS A 251 19.11 9.87 -7.76
N TRP A 252 18.78 10.01 -6.48
CA TRP A 252 17.44 9.70 -5.97
C TRP A 252 16.48 10.85 -6.26
N GLY A 253 15.24 10.52 -6.62
CA GLY A 253 14.14 11.47 -6.75
C GLY A 253 12.91 10.95 -6.03
N MET A 254 12.20 11.83 -5.34
CA MET A 254 10.98 11.51 -4.61
C MET A 254 9.77 11.58 -5.54
N LEU A 255 8.89 10.59 -5.40
CA LEU A 255 7.66 10.40 -6.15
C LEU A 255 6.53 10.15 -5.15
N ASP A 256 5.48 10.93 -5.24
CA ASP A 256 4.26 10.77 -4.45
C ASP A 256 3.10 10.39 -5.36
N THR A 257 2.80 9.09 -5.42
CA THR A 257 1.68 8.56 -6.20
C THR A 257 0.33 8.83 -5.57
N ASP A 258 0.29 9.16 -4.28
CA ASP A 258 -0.93 9.44 -3.56
C ASP A 258 -1.47 10.82 -3.92
N TYR A 259 -0.62 11.84 -3.80
CA TYR A 259 -0.93 13.21 -4.25
C TYR A 259 -0.75 13.40 -5.76
N GLY A 260 -0.03 12.49 -6.42
CA GLY A 260 0.24 12.58 -7.85
C GLY A 260 1.28 13.64 -8.17
N THR A 261 2.31 13.79 -7.33
CA THR A 261 3.28 14.89 -7.39
C THR A 261 4.71 14.42 -7.21
N PHE A 262 5.64 15.33 -7.47
CA PHE A 262 7.05 15.23 -7.09
C PHE A 262 7.59 16.61 -6.75
N LEU A 263 8.71 16.69 -6.04
CA LEU A 263 9.39 17.95 -5.75
C LEU A 263 10.58 18.12 -6.70
N ALA A 264 10.77 19.33 -7.20
CA ALA A 264 11.85 19.69 -8.09
C ALA A 264 12.55 20.97 -7.64
N ASP A 265 13.79 21.14 -8.09
CA ASP A 265 14.47 22.43 -8.03
C ASP A 265 13.70 23.45 -8.86
N ALA A 266 13.36 24.60 -8.26
CA ALA A 266 12.54 25.61 -8.92
C ALA A 266 13.22 26.22 -10.16
N GLU A 267 14.55 26.29 -10.17
CA GLU A 267 15.32 26.88 -11.27
C GLU A 267 15.51 25.91 -12.45
N SER A 268 16.03 24.71 -12.19
CA SER A 268 16.38 23.72 -13.22
C SER A 268 15.25 22.74 -13.55
N GLY A 269 14.20 22.67 -12.72
CA GLY A 269 13.16 21.64 -12.83
C GLY A 269 13.65 20.22 -12.50
N THR A 270 14.87 20.07 -11.98
CA THR A 270 15.44 18.76 -11.66
C THR A 270 14.75 18.16 -10.43
N ILE A 271 14.29 16.91 -10.54
CA ILE A 271 13.67 16.20 -9.42
C ILE A 271 14.60 16.13 -8.20
N LEU A 272 14.03 16.29 -7.02
CA LEU A 272 14.73 16.26 -5.74
C LEU A 272 14.42 14.96 -5.00
N SER A 273 15.43 14.43 -4.33
CA SER A 273 15.21 13.50 -3.22
C SER A 273 14.51 14.22 -2.07
N MET A 274 13.87 13.47 -1.17
CA MET A 274 13.21 14.03 0.00
C MET A 274 14.21 14.76 0.91
N LYS A 275 15.45 14.26 1.00
CA LYS A 275 16.50 14.93 1.77
C LYS A 275 16.85 16.30 1.17
N GLU A 276 17.12 16.35 -0.14
CA GLU A 276 17.45 17.61 -0.83
C GLU A 276 16.28 18.61 -0.73
N ALA A 277 15.04 18.11 -0.90
CA ALA A 277 13.85 18.94 -0.77
C ALA A 277 13.71 19.50 0.65
N ALA A 278 13.86 18.69 1.69
CA ALA A 278 13.78 19.13 3.08
C ALA A 278 14.82 20.23 3.41
N GLU A 279 16.07 20.04 3.00
CA GLU A 279 17.15 21.01 3.19
C GLU A 279 16.84 22.36 2.52
N ARG A 280 16.27 22.32 1.31
CA ARG A 280 15.91 23.53 0.55
C ARG A 280 14.67 24.22 1.12
N LEU A 281 13.62 23.47 1.43
CA LEU A 281 12.41 24.01 2.06
C LEU A 281 12.72 24.68 3.41
N ALA A 282 13.65 24.13 4.19
CA ALA A 282 14.08 24.74 5.45
C ALA A 282 14.87 26.05 5.25
N LYS A 283 15.62 26.17 4.15
CA LYS A 283 16.41 27.35 3.83
C LYS A 283 15.58 28.46 3.19
N ASP A 284 14.82 28.10 2.16
CA ASP A 284 14.03 28.99 1.32
C ASP A 284 13.04 28.16 0.48
N PRO A 285 11.75 28.13 0.85
CA PRO A 285 10.72 27.37 0.13
C PRO A 285 10.62 27.70 -1.36
N ALA A 286 11.00 28.91 -1.80
CA ALA A 286 10.95 29.32 -3.20
C ALA A 286 11.94 28.54 -4.10
N GLN A 287 12.90 27.82 -3.52
CA GLN A 287 13.86 26.97 -4.26
C GLN A 287 13.27 25.61 -4.66
N VAL A 288 12.05 25.31 -4.22
CA VAL A 288 11.37 24.05 -4.50
C VAL A 288 10.07 24.31 -5.24
N SER A 289 9.89 23.62 -6.36
CA SER A 289 8.65 23.62 -7.13
C SER A 289 7.97 22.25 -7.06
N THR A 290 6.65 22.26 -7.20
CA THR A 290 5.84 21.03 -7.29
C THR A 290 5.62 20.67 -8.75
N GLY A 291 6.11 19.50 -9.15
CA GLY A 291 5.75 18.86 -10.40
C GLY A 291 4.59 17.87 -10.22
N PHE A 292 3.87 17.59 -11.31
CA PHE A 292 2.71 16.68 -11.28
C PHE A 292 2.99 15.40 -12.06
N LEU A 293 2.74 14.27 -11.40
CA LEU A 293 2.52 12.98 -12.04
C LEU A 293 1.09 12.88 -12.57
N ALA A 294 0.12 13.39 -11.80
CA ALA A 294 -1.31 13.47 -12.12
C ALA A 294 -1.96 14.57 -11.27
N HIS A 295 -2.93 15.34 -11.78
CA HIS A 295 -3.70 16.29 -10.95
C HIS A 295 -4.84 15.54 -10.26
N LYS A 296 -4.47 14.82 -9.21
CA LYS A 296 -5.40 13.98 -8.45
C LYS A 296 -6.44 14.81 -7.72
N LYS A 297 -7.62 14.21 -7.54
CA LYS A 297 -8.69 14.74 -6.70
C LYS A 297 -8.88 13.84 -5.48
N THR A 298 -9.32 14.45 -4.39
CA THR A 298 -9.78 13.69 -3.23
C THR A 298 -11.04 12.90 -3.60
N LEU A 299 -11.33 11.85 -2.85
CA LEU A 299 -12.67 11.26 -2.85
C LEU A 299 -13.59 12.13 -1.99
N ASP A 300 -14.88 12.13 -2.33
CA ASP A 300 -15.90 12.63 -1.42
C ASP A 300 -15.79 11.87 -0.08
N SER A 301 -15.99 12.60 1.02
CA SER A 301 -15.84 12.07 2.38
C SER A 301 -16.68 10.81 2.66
N ALA A 302 -17.80 10.61 1.95
CA ALA A 302 -18.62 9.41 2.05
C ALA A 302 -17.90 8.13 1.57
N PHE A 303 -16.84 8.27 0.75
CA PHE A 303 -16.05 7.18 0.18
C PHE A 303 -14.62 7.11 0.73
N ASN A 304 -14.30 7.87 1.78
CA ASN A 304 -12.97 7.89 2.40
C ASN A 304 -13.06 7.89 3.93
N LEU A 305 -13.60 6.79 4.49
CA LEU A 305 -13.76 6.62 5.93
C LEU A 305 -12.45 6.11 6.57
N THR A 306 -12.00 6.78 7.63
CA THR A 306 -10.68 6.57 8.24
C THR A 306 -10.47 5.18 8.85
N ALA A 307 -11.51 4.56 9.39
CA ALA A 307 -11.39 3.25 10.06
C ALA A 307 -11.67 2.06 9.13
N TYR A 308 -12.61 2.21 8.20
CA TYR A 308 -13.02 1.16 7.26
C TYR A 308 -13.84 1.78 6.13
N THR A 309 -13.40 1.60 4.89
CA THR A 309 -14.22 1.89 3.71
C THR A 309 -14.56 0.57 3.03
N PRO A 310 -15.85 0.24 2.83
CA PRO A 310 -16.22 -0.92 2.03
C PRO A 310 -15.76 -0.74 0.57
N HIS A 311 -15.58 -1.85 -0.16
CA HIS A 311 -15.35 -1.75 -1.61
C HIS A 311 -16.50 -1.00 -2.28
N PHE A 312 -16.16 -0.06 -3.16
CA PHE A 312 -17.09 0.70 -3.95
C PHE A 312 -16.68 0.70 -5.42
N VAL A 313 -17.64 0.97 -6.30
CA VAL A 313 -17.36 1.20 -7.71
C VAL A 313 -16.93 2.66 -7.86
N TRP A 314 -15.71 2.87 -8.32
CA TRP A 314 -15.19 4.20 -8.62
C TRP A 314 -15.99 4.83 -9.75
N ARG A 315 -16.34 6.09 -9.55
CA ARG A 315 -17.01 6.95 -10.52
C ARG A 315 -16.54 8.37 -10.35
N THR A 316 -16.64 9.17 -11.40
CA THR A 316 -16.28 10.59 -11.37
C THR A 316 -17.14 11.38 -10.38
N GLU A 317 -18.38 10.94 -10.13
CA GLU A 317 -19.26 11.51 -9.11
C GLU A 317 -18.76 11.30 -7.66
N ASN A 318 -17.83 10.37 -7.44
CA ASN A 318 -17.25 10.11 -6.11
C ASN A 318 -16.06 11.04 -5.83
N LEU A 319 -15.69 11.94 -6.76
CA LEU A 319 -14.54 12.83 -6.61
C LEU A 319 -14.94 14.15 -5.94
N GLY A 320 -14.11 14.60 -5.02
CA GLY A 320 -14.18 15.92 -4.39
C GLY A 320 -13.28 16.93 -5.10
N GLY A 321 -12.65 17.78 -4.28
CA GLY A 321 -11.74 18.83 -4.73
C GLY A 321 -10.36 18.31 -5.16
N PRO A 322 -9.48 19.20 -5.68
CA PRO A 322 -8.09 18.84 -5.93
C PRO A 322 -7.42 18.36 -4.65
N MET A 323 -6.58 17.32 -4.76
CA MET A 323 -5.91 16.73 -3.60
C MET A 323 -4.83 17.64 -3.02
N THR A 324 -4.17 18.42 -3.86
CA THR A 324 -3.28 19.50 -3.45
C THR A 324 -3.21 20.57 -4.53
N THR A 325 -2.68 21.74 -4.16
CA THR A 325 -2.24 22.78 -5.10
C THR A 325 -0.71 22.79 -5.20
N PRO A 326 -0.12 23.40 -6.24
CA PRO A 326 1.33 23.56 -6.34
C PRO A 326 1.96 24.27 -5.14
N ASP A 327 1.23 25.22 -4.54
CA ASP A 327 1.69 26.05 -3.42
C ASP A 327 1.50 25.38 -2.06
N ALA A 328 0.45 24.57 -1.87
CA ALA A 328 0.17 23.92 -0.59
C ALA A 328 1.05 22.69 -0.34
N TYR A 329 1.50 22.02 -1.41
CA TYR A 329 2.25 20.79 -1.29
C TYR A 329 3.65 20.98 -0.66
N PRO A 330 4.47 21.98 -1.07
CA PRO A 330 5.76 22.26 -0.44
C PRO A 330 5.64 22.55 1.05
N ASP A 331 4.63 23.32 1.47
CA ASP A 331 4.37 23.63 2.88
C ASP A 331 4.06 22.38 3.71
N MET A 332 3.25 21.47 3.16
CA MET A 332 2.96 20.17 3.79
C MET A 332 4.23 19.33 3.89
N MET A 333 5.03 19.27 2.82
CA MET A 333 6.27 18.48 2.81
C MET A 333 7.36 19.05 3.71
N GLN A 334 7.39 20.37 3.90
CA GLN A 334 8.26 21.00 4.88
C GLN A 334 7.92 20.51 6.30
N ASP A 335 6.64 20.46 6.66
CA ASP A 335 6.19 19.94 7.96
C ASP A 335 6.52 18.46 8.14
N LEU A 336 6.17 17.64 7.15
CA LEU A 336 6.37 16.18 7.16
C LEU A 336 7.85 15.78 7.13
N SER A 337 8.73 16.68 6.66
CA SER A 337 10.17 16.43 6.63
C SER A 337 10.87 16.53 7.98
N ALA A 338 10.15 16.93 9.04
CA ALA A 338 10.69 17.01 10.39
C ALA A 338 11.24 15.66 10.88
N ARG A 339 10.64 14.55 10.45
CA ARG A 339 11.13 13.18 10.70
C ARG A 339 11.02 12.33 9.45
N ILE A 340 12.17 11.92 8.92
CA ILE A 340 12.25 11.03 7.76
C ILE A 340 12.78 9.68 8.21
N SER A 341 12.01 8.62 7.97
CA SER A 341 12.40 7.24 8.24
C SER A 341 12.37 6.42 6.95
N VAL A 342 13.42 5.61 6.71
CA VAL A 342 13.46 4.73 5.53
C VAL A 342 12.86 3.38 5.89
N PHE A 343 11.77 3.01 5.23
CA PHE A 343 11.26 1.64 5.27
C PHE A 343 12.10 0.77 4.34
N LYS A 344 12.96 -0.07 4.93
CA LYS A 344 13.66 -1.11 4.18
C LYS A 344 12.68 -2.23 3.84
N ILE A 345 12.12 -2.19 2.63
CA ILE A 345 11.56 -3.40 2.03
C ILE A 345 12.74 -4.36 1.83
N ARG A 346 12.74 -5.51 2.52
CA ARG A 346 13.79 -6.52 2.34
C ARG A 346 13.93 -6.80 0.85
N LYS A 347 15.15 -6.71 0.31
CA LYS A 347 15.43 -7.13 -1.07
C LYS A 347 14.89 -8.55 -1.22
N GLN A 348 13.95 -8.75 -2.15
CA GLN A 348 13.64 -10.11 -2.56
C GLN A 348 14.89 -10.67 -3.26
N PRO A 349 15.28 -11.91 -2.96
CA PRO A 349 16.30 -12.57 -3.77
C PRO A 349 15.83 -12.56 -5.24
N PRO A 350 16.74 -12.38 -6.21
CA PRO A 350 16.39 -12.52 -7.61
C PRO A 350 15.73 -13.90 -7.81
N GLN A 351 14.56 -13.91 -8.45
CA GLN A 351 13.87 -15.14 -8.85
C GLN A 351 14.48 -15.71 -10.12
#